data_AF-B3R0Y7-F1
#
_entry.id   AF-B3R0Y7-F1
#
_cell.length_a   1.000
_cell.length_b   1.000
_cell.length_c   1.000
_cell.angle_alpha   90.00
_cell.angle_beta   90.00
_cell.angle_gamma   90.00
#
_symmetry.space_group_name_H-M   'P 1'
#
loop_
_entity.id
_entity.type
_entity.pdbx_description
1 polymer ?
#
loop_
_entity_poly.entity_id
_entity_poly.type
_entity_poly.pdbx_seq_one_letter_code
_entity_poly.pdbx_strand_id
1 'polypeptide(L)'
;MTDRSPDATDLPGALVDATAPAGTIPLPARFARPTLLLETLLATRLELLSRDHPWPPHTLAQRRAVLMRLWEQRAPGLFEQDGTAESIERCLQAAFAEAAAGRRLEAALQFKRAYYLVCCTASSSSRARLHGSHNGGNNGLPG
;
A
#
# COMPACT_ATOMS: atom_id res chain seq x y z
N MET A 1 -9.50 -6.55 61.92
CA MET A 1 -8.71 -5.32 62.10
C MET A 1 -7.81 -5.16 60.89
N THR A 2 -8.07 -4.10 60.10
CA THR A 2 -7.20 -3.43 59.09
C THR A 2 -6.47 -4.32 58.08
N ASP A 3 -6.92 -4.38 56.82
CA ASP A 3 -6.65 -3.37 55.77
C ASP A 3 -5.15 -3.21 55.50
N ARG A 4 -4.68 -3.70 54.34
CA ARG A 4 -3.97 -2.91 53.31
C ARG A 4 -3.51 -3.83 52.16
N SER A 5 -4.12 -3.65 50.99
CA SER A 5 -3.54 -4.03 49.71
C SER A 5 -2.73 -2.83 49.20
N PRO A 6 -1.46 -2.99 48.80
CA PRO A 6 -0.82 -2.09 47.84
C PRO A 6 -0.55 -2.89 46.56
N ASP A 7 -1.36 -2.67 45.54
CA ASP A 7 -1.13 -1.71 44.45
C ASP A 7 -0.20 -2.27 43.36
N ALA A 8 -0.60 -1.92 42.15
CA ALA A 8 -0.14 -2.35 40.88
C ALA A 8 1.35 -2.08 40.64
N THR A 9 1.80 -2.72 39.56
CA THR A 9 2.92 -2.29 38.71
C THR A 9 4.24 -2.97 39.02
N ASP A 10 4.34 -4.24 38.63
CA ASP A 10 5.58 -4.73 38.04
C ASP A 10 5.23 -5.54 36.79
N LEU A 11 4.94 -4.80 35.72
CA LEU A 11 4.96 -5.37 34.37
C LEU A 11 6.36 -5.11 33.82
N PRO A 12 7.10 -6.15 33.40
CA PRO A 12 8.49 -6.00 32.97
C PRO A 12 8.58 -5.07 31.76
N GLY A 13 9.58 -4.18 31.78
CA GLY A 13 9.89 -3.13 30.80
C GLY A 13 10.16 -3.57 29.35
N ALA A 14 9.77 -4.78 28.97
CA ALA A 14 9.81 -5.31 27.62
C ALA A 14 8.80 -4.63 26.66
N LEU A 15 7.90 -3.78 27.16
CA LEU A 15 7.00 -2.94 26.35
C LEU A 15 7.55 -1.54 26.03
N VAL A 16 8.70 -1.14 26.60
CA VAL A 16 9.28 0.20 26.38
C VAL A 16 10.41 0.25 25.34
N ASP A 17 10.94 -0.91 24.92
CA ASP A 17 12.07 -0.96 23.99
C ASP A 17 11.72 -1.45 22.58
N ALA A 18 10.46 -1.28 22.17
CA ALA A 18 10.08 -1.31 20.76
C ALA A 18 10.11 0.09 20.12
N THR A 19 10.86 1.03 20.71
CA THR A 19 11.30 2.22 19.99
C THR A 19 12.39 1.79 19.01
N ALA A 20 11.97 1.13 17.94
CA ALA A 20 12.82 0.97 16.77
C ALA A 20 13.31 2.37 16.37
N PRO A 21 14.62 2.66 16.34
CA PRO A 21 15.09 3.69 15.46
C PRO A 21 14.91 3.10 14.06
N ALA A 22 13.72 3.31 13.51
CA ALA A 22 13.51 3.21 12.08
C ALA A 22 14.54 4.16 11.48
N GLY A 23 15.66 3.58 11.04
CA GLY A 23 16.59 4.19 10.12
C GLY A 23 15.76 4.61 8.92
N THR A 24 15.24 5.84 9.02
CA THR A 24 14.38 6.43 8.02
C THR A 24 15.36 6.85 6.94
N ILE A 25 15.73 5.89 6.10
CA ILE A 25 16.24 6.18 4.77
C ILE A 25 15.22 7.17 4.21
N PRO A 26 15.62 8.40 3.85
CA PRO A 26 14.69 9.34 3.25
C PRO A 26 14.20 8.68 1.96
N LEU A 27 13.04 8.04 2.00
CA LEU A 27 12.41 7.54 0.80
C LEU A 27 12.17 8.79 -0.04
N PRO A 28 12.76 8.89 -1.24
CA PRO A 28 12.52 10.04 -2.10
C PRO A 28 11.01 10.22 -2.21
N ALA A 29 10.45 11.43 -2.06
CA ALA A 29 9.01 11.68 -1.94
C ALA A 29 8.14 10.99 -3.03
N ARG A 30 8.73 10.67 -4.19
CA ARG A 30 8.16 9.82 -5.25
C ARG A 30 7.83 8.37 -4.83
N PHE A 31 8.49 7.81 -3.83
CA PHE A 31 8.26 6.48 -3.26
C PHE A 31 7.33 6.50 -2.03
N ALA A 32 7.17 7.64 -1.36
CA ALA A 32 6.19 7.78 -0.29
C ALA A 32 4.74 7.62 -0.81
N ARG A 33 4.45 8.10 -2.03
CA ARG A 33 3.11 8.03 -2.62
C ARG A 33 2.65 6.61 -3.03
N PRO A 34 3.46 5.80 -3.75
CA PRO A 34 3.12 4.41 -4.03
C PRO A 34 2.91 3.58 -2.75
N THR A 35 3.71 3.84 -1.72
CA THR A 35 3.59 3.16 -0.42
C THR A 35 2.25 3.47 0.23
N LEU A 36 1.85 4.74 0.26
CA LEU A 36 0.56 5.14 0.83
C LEU A 36 -0.65 4.59 0.04
N LEU A 37 -0.55 4.46 -1.29
CA LEU A 37 -1.55 3.75 -2.09
C LEU A 37 -1.65 2.27 -1.69
N LEU A 38 -0.51 1.58 -1.58
CA LEU A 38 -0.45 0.16 -1.21
C LEU A 38 -0.99 -0.09 0.20
N GLU A 39 -0.60 0.74 1.17
CA GLU A 39 -1.10 0.69 2.54
C GLU A 39 -2.61 0.91 2.60
N THR A 40 -3.11 1.96 1.93
CA THR A 40 -4.55 2.27 1.91
C THR A 40 -5.34 1.14 1.25
N LEU A 41 -4.82 0.56 0.17
CA LEU A 41 -5.44 -0.55 -0.54
C LEU A 41 -5.50 -1.79 0.36
N LEU A 42 -4.38 -2.14 1.01
CA LEU A 42 -4.31 -3.27 1.92
C LEU A 42 -5.26 -3.08 3.11
N ALA A 43 -5.26 -1.91 3.74
CA ALA A 43 -6.14 -1.57 4.85
C ALA A 43 -7.62 -1.66 4.44
N THR A 44 -7.98 -1.12 3.28
CA THR A 44 -9.34 -1.18 2.73
C THR A 44 -9.78 -2.63 2.50
N ARG A 45 -8.89 -3.47 1.96
CA ARG A 45 -9.15 -4.90 1.78
C ARG A 45 -9.33 -5.64 3.10
N LEU A 46 -8.50 -5.35 4.10
CA LEU A 46 -8.60 -5.99 5.42
C LEU A 46 -9.87 -5.58 6.14
N GLU A 47 -10.21 -4.29 6.14
CA GLU A 47 -11.46 -3.78 6.72
C GLU A 47 -12.71 -4.37 6.03
N LEU A 48 -12.62 -4.62 4.72
CA LEU A 48 -13.69 -5.26 3.98
C LEU A 48 -13.89 -6.71 4.43
N LEU A 49 -12.81 -7.43 4.73
CA LEU A 49 -12.86 -8.83 5.15
C LEU A 49 -13.13 -9.00 6.66
N SER A 50 -12.79 -8.02 7.48
CA SER A 50 -12.90 -8.11 8.94
C SER A 50 -14.31 -7.83 9.47
N ARG A 51 -15.17 -7.16 8.69
CA ARG A 51 -16.55 -6.93 9.09
C ARG A 51 -17.37 -8.21 8.93
N ASP A 52 -18.57 -8.28 9.48
CA ASP A 52 -19.57 -9.30 9.09
C ASP A 52 -20.62 -8.74 8.13
N HIS A 53 -20.71 -7.41 8.06
CA HIS A 53 -21.72 -6.69 7.30
C HIS A 53 -21.08 -5.90 6.15
N PRO A 54 -21.83 -5.64 5.06
CA PRO A 54 -21.38 -4.77 3.99
C PRO A 54 -21.19 -3.34 4.49
N TRP A 55 -20.33 -2.57 3.81
CA TRP A 55 -20.13 -1.18 4.18
C TRP A 55 -21.38 -0.35 3.89
N PRO A 56 -21.71 0.61 4.77
CA PRO A 56 -22.75 1.57 4.45
C PRO A 56 -22.31 2.42 3.24
N PRO A 57 -23.25 2.93 2.42
CA PRO A 57 -22.95 3.60 1.16
C PRO A 57 -21.96 4.76 1.28
N HIS A 58 -22.05 5.54 2.37
CA HIS A 58 -21.15 6.67 2.61
C HIS A 58 -19.69 6.23 2.84
N THR A 59 -19.48 5.13 3.58
CA THR A 59 -18.14 4.59 3.84
C THR A 59 -17.53 4.07 2.55
N LEU A 60 -18.32 3.37 1.73
CA LEU A 60 -17.88 2.89 0.43
C LEU A 60 -17.49 4.04 -0.51
N ALA A 61 -18.30 5.09 -0.58
CA ALA A 61 -18.01 6.28 -1.37
C ALA A 61 -16.72 6.98 -0.91
N GLN A 62 -16.53 7.14 0.40
CA GLN A 62 -15.33 7.74 0.98
C GLN A 62 -14.08 6.91 0.66
N ARG A 63 -14.11 5.59 0.88
CA ARG A 63 -12.98 4.69 0.57
C ARG A 63 -12.63 4.74 -0.91
N ARG A 64 -13.64 4.76 -1.79
CA ARG A 64 -13.44 4.93 -3.24
C ARG A 64 -12.77 6.25 -3.58
N ALA A 65 -13.27 7.36 -3.05
CA ALA A 65 -12.71 8.68 -3.32
C ALA A 65 -11.23 8.76 -2.89
N VAL A 66 -10.88 8.25 -1.72
CA VAL A 66 -9.49 8.24 -1.23
C VAL A 66 -8.60 7.38 -2.14
N LEU A 67 -8.99 6.13 -2.40
CA LEU A 67 -8.16 5.22 -3.21
C LEU A 67 -7.99 5.70 -4.66
N MET A 68 -9.05 6.21 -5.28
CA MET A 68 -8.98 6.75 -6.65
C MET A 68 -8.13 8.02 -6.70
N ARG A 69 -8.23 8.90 -5.70
CA ARG A 69 -7.36 10.09 -5.62
C ARG A 69 -5.89 9.72 -5.47
N LEU A 70 -5.57 8.71 -4.67
CA LEU A 70 -4.20 8.21 -4.54
C LEU A 70 -3.70 7.57 -5.83
N TRP A 71 -4.57 6.85 -6.53
CA TRP A 71 -4.28 6.28 -7.84
C TRP A 71 -4.00 7.36 -8.90
N GLU A 72 -4.76 8.46 -8.92
CA GLU A 72 -4.53 9.60 -9.81
C GLU A 72 -3.22 10.34 -9.49
N GLN A 73 -2.84 10.40 -8.22
CA GLN A 73 -1.60 11.05 -7.75
C GLN A 73 -0.34 10.18 -7.89
N ARG A 74 -0.47 8.98 -8.48
CA ARG A 74 0.66 8.08 -8.73
C ARG A 74 1.75 8.75 -9.57
N ALA A 75 2.96 8.21 -9.51
CA ALA A 75 4.06 8.70 -10.34
C ALA A 75 3.74 8.47 -11.83
N PRO A 76 3.74 9.53 -12.66
CA PRO A 76 3.52 9.37 -14.09
C PRO A 76 4.68 8.58 -14.73
N GLY A 77 4.36 7.74 -15.71
CA GLY A 77 5.32 6.90 -16.43
C GLY A 77 5.71 5.59 -15.73
N LEU A 78 5.24 5.32 -14.50
CA LEU A 78 5.55 4.11 -13.76
C LEU A 78 4.69 2.89 -14.16
N PHE A 79 3.44 3.09 -14.57
CA PHE A 79 2.45 2.04 -14.82
C PHE A 79 1.92 2.01 -16.26
N GLU A 80 2.45 2.87 -17.13
CA GLU A 80 1.97 3.11 -18.49
C GLU A 80 2.45 2.02 -19.47
N GLN A 81 3.34 1.14 -19.03
CA GLN A 81 3.80 0.00 -19.81
C GLN A 81 2.70 -1.07 -19.90
N ASP A 82 2.47 -1.56 -21.11
CA ASP A 82 1.64 -2.73 -21.42
C ASP A 82 0.19 -2.69 -20.89
N GLY A 83 -0.39 -1.50 -20.75
CA GLY A 83 -1.77 -1.35 -20.27
C GLY A 83 -1.94 -1.67 -18.78
N THR A 84 -0.85 -1.60 -18.02
CA THR A 84 -0.84 -1.96 -16.59
C THR A 84 -1.68 -0.99 -15.76
N ALA A 85 -1.60 0.31 -16.06
CA ALA A 85 -2.39 1.33 -15.40
C ALA A 85 -3.90 1.07 -15.56
N GLU A 86 -4.35 0.81 -16.78
CA GLU A 86 -5.75 0.52 -17.12
C GLU A 86 -6.21 -0.75 -16.42
N SER A 87 -5.33 -1.75 -16.31
CA SER A 87 -5.63 -3.00 -15.62
C SER A 87 -5.77 -2.82 -14.11
N ILE A 88 -4.89 -2.04 -13.48
CA ILE A 88 -4.99 -1.69 -12.05
C ILE A 88 -6.28 -0.91 -11.80
N GLU A 89 -6.56 0.11 -12.62
CA GLU A 89 -7.76 0.92 -12.49
C GLU A 89 -9.03 0.10 -12.63
N ARG A 90 -9.09 -0.79 -13.63
CA ARG A 90 -10.20 -1.72 -13.82
C ARG A 90 -10.41 -2.62 -12.62
N CYS A 91 -9.33 -3.14 -12.01
CA CYS A 91 -9.42 -3.91 -10.77
C CYS A 91 -9.97 -3.08 -9.60
N LEU A 92 -9.53 -1.82 -9.43
CA LEU A 92 -10.05 -0.94 -8.38
C LEU A 92 -11.55 -0.66 -8.57
N GLN A 93 -11.96 -0.31 -9.79
CA GLN A 93 -13.37 -0.04 -10.10
C GLN A 93 -14.23 -1.30 -9.88
N ALA A 94 -13.76 -2.47 -10.33
CA ALA A 94 -14.44 -3.74 -10.08
C ALA A 94 -14.54 -4.02 -8.58
N ALA A 95 -13.49 -3.80 -7.80
CA ALA A 95 -13.51 -4.02 -6.35
C ALA A 95 -14.62 -3.22 -5.66
N PHE A 96 -14.79 -1.94 -6.02
CA PHE A 96 -15.85 -1.11 -5.45
C PHE A 96 -17.25 -1.48 -5.95
N ALA A 97 -17.38 -1.91 -7.20
CA ALA A 97 -18.66 -2.40 -7.74
C ALA A 97 -19.11 -3.69 -7.01
N GLU A 98 -18.18 -4.62 -6.82
CA GLU A 98 -18.42 -5.86 -6.07
C GLU A 98 -18.77 -5.57 -4.60
N ALA A 99 -18.06 -4.63 -3.96
CA ALA A 99 -18.32 -4.23 -2.58
C ALA A 99 -19.71 -3.57 -2.43
N ALA A 100 -20.12 -2.76 -3.42
CA ALA A 100 -21.45 -2.14 -3.45
C ALA A 100 -22.56 -3.18 -3.67
N ALA A 101 -22.27 -4.27 -4.39
CA ALA A 101 -23.17 -5.41 -4.55
C ALA A 101 -23.19 -6.36 -3.34
N GLY A 102 -22.44 -6.07 -2.28
CA GLY A 102 -22.31 -6.95 -1.10
C GLY A 102 -21.42 -8.18 -1.32
N ARG A 103 -20.81 -8.32 -2.49
CA ARG A 103 -19.92 -9.43 -2.88
C ARG A 103 -18.50 -9.19 -2.35
N ARG A 104 -18.35 -9.36 -1.05
CA ARG A 104 -17.12 -9.02 -0.30
C ARG A 104 -15.90 -9.80 -0.74
N LEU A 105 -16.04 -11.10 -0.97
CA LEU A 105 -14.90 -11.95 -1.31
C LEU A 105 -14.35 -11.55 -2.68
N GLU A 106 -15.25 -11.34 -3.64
CA GLU A 106 -14.99 -10.89 -4.99
C GLU A 106 -14.31 -9.51 -4.98
N ALA A 107 -14.84 -8.57 -4.20
CA ALA A 107 -14.22 -7.27 -3.99
C ALA A 107 -12.81 -7.38 -3.40
N ALA A 108 -12.62 -8.21 -2.37
CA ALA A 108 -11.31 -8.42 -1.76
C ALA A 108 -10.31 -9.10 -2.71
N LEU A 109 -10.77 -9.95 -3.63
CA LEU A 109 -9.95 -10.54 -4.68
C LEU A 109 -9.52 -9.50 -5.72
N GLN A 110 -10.41 -8.58 -6.10
CA GLN A 110 -10.05 -7.50 -7.02
C GLN A 110 -9.06 -6.52 -6.38
N PHE A 111 -9.23 -6.18 -5.10
CA PHE A 111 -8.21 -5.43 -4.36
C PHE A 111 -6.87 -6.18 -4.33
N LYS A 112 -6.88 -7.49 -4.03
CA LYS A 112 -5.65 -8.31 -4.07
C LYS A 112 -4.97 -8.21 -5.44
N ARG A 113 -5.72 -8.37 -6.55
CA ARG A 113 -5.15 -8.26 -7.90
C ARG A 113 -4.50 -6.91 -8.16
N ALA A 114 -5.19 -5.81 -7.83
CA ALA A 114 -4.63 -4.47 -7.94
C ALA A 114 -3.34 -4.31 -7.13
N TYR A 115 -3.31 -4.78 -5.88
CA TYR A 115 -2.12 -4.76 -5.04
C TYR A 115 -0.94 -5.48 -5.70
N TYR A 116 -1.15 -6.71 -6.19
CA TYR A 116 -0.10 -7.49 -6.85
C TYR A 116 0.44 -6.79 -8.09
N LEU A 117 -0.42 -6.23 -8.94
CA LEU A 117 0.01 -5.49 -10.14
C LEU A 117 0.86 -4.28 -9.79
N VAL A 118 0.47 -3.50 -8.78
CA VAL A 118 1.25 -2.35 -8.32
C VAL A 118 2.63 -2.78 -7.83
N CYS A 119 2.69 -3.82 -6.99
CA CYS A 119 3.95 -4.34 -6.44
C CYS A 119 4.88 -4.90 -7.52
N CYS A 120 4.36 -5.69 -8.46
CA CYS A 120 5.14 -6.26 -9.57
C CYS A 120 5.76 -5.15 -10.43
N THR A 121 4.96 -4.15 -10.79
CA THR A 121 5.42 -3.05 -11.65
C THR A 121 6.49 -2.22 -10.96
N ALA A 122 6.24 -1.80 -9.70
CA ALA A 122 7.21 -1.02 -8.93
C ALA A 122 8.55 -1.76 -8.74
N SER A 123 8.50 -3.09 -8.57
CA SER A 123 9.69 -3.94 -8.45
C SER A 123 10.45 -4.05 -9.78
N SER A 124 9.76 -4.31 -10.89
CA SER A 124 10.36 -4.39 -12.22
C SER A 124 11.00 -3.07 -12.64
N SER A 125 10.34 -1.94 -12.42
CA SER A 125 10.92 -0.61 -12.71
C SER A 125 12.14 -0.30 -11.84
N SER A 126 12.20 -0.83 -10.62
CA SER A 126 13.37 -0.66 -9.74
C SER A 126 14.57 -1.46 -10.24
N ARG A 127 14.35 -2.69 -10.73
CA ARG A 127 15.41 -3.51 -11.36
C ARG A 127 15.92 -2.88 -12.66
N ALA A 128 15.02 -2.34 -13.49
CA ALA A 128 15.39 -1.64 -14.73
C ALA A 128 16.32 -0.44 -14.46
N ARG A 129 16.03 0.36 -13.42
CA ARG A 129 16.88 1.50 -13.02
C ARG A 129 18.26 1.08 -12.52
N LEU A 130 18.35 -0.03 -11.78
CA LEU A 130 19.64 -0.55 -11.29
C LEU A 130 20.51 -1.11 -12.42
N HIS A 131 19.92 -1.83 -13.38
CA HIS A 131 20.67 -2.35 -14.54
C HIS A 131 21.07 -1.26 -15.54
N GLY A 132 20.24 -0.22 -15.73
CA GLY A 132 20.57 0.91 -16.61
C GLY A 132 21.72 1.79 -16.11
N SER A 133 22.05 1.74 -14.82
CA SER A 133 23.14 2.53 -14.23
C SER A 133 24.54 1.93 -14.43
N HIS A 134 24.66 0.72 -14.99
CA HIS A 134 25.94 0.01 -15.13
C HIS A 134 26.54 0.05 -16.55
N ASN A 135 25.93 0.79 -17.49
CA ASN A 135 26.33 0.78 -18.91
C ASN A 135 26.88 2.14 -19.44
N GLY A 136 27.32 3.04 -18.55
CA GLY A 136 27.74 4.41 -18.89
C GLY A 136 29.22 4.74 -18.70
N GLY A 137 30.11 3.74 -18.71
CA GLY A 137 31.52 3.92 -18.35
C GLY A 137 32.50 3.23 -19.29
N ASN A 138 32.33 3.29 -20.61
CA ASN A 138 33.46 3.06 -21.50
C ASN A 138 33.27 3.68 -22.89
N ASN A 139 34.18 4.60 -23.22
CA ASN A 139 34.67 5.06 -24.54
C ASN A 139 35.08 6.52 -24.35
N GLY A 140 36.34 6.94 -24.39
CA GLY A 140 37.54 6.38 -24.98
C GLY A 140 38.32 7.62 -25.46
N LEU A 141 39.50 7.88 -24.90
CA LEU A 141 40.33 9.03 -25.29
C LEU A 141 40.69 8.96 -26.78
N PRO A 142 40.73 10.09 -27.51
CA PRO A 142 41.39 10.15 -28.80
C PRO A 142 42.90 10.29 -28.58
N GLY A 143 43.66 9.33 -29.11
CA GLY A 143 45.13 9.39 -29.24
C GLY A 143 45.50 8.97 -30.64
#